data_AF-A0A086TFH6-F1
#
_entry.id   AF-A0A086TFH6-F1
#
_cell.length_a   1.000
_cell.length_b   1.000
_cell.length_c   1.000
_cell.angle_alpha   90.00
_cell.angle_beta   90.00
_cell.angle_gamma   90.00
#
_symmetry.space_group_name_H-M   'P 1'
#
loop_
_entity.id
_entity.type
_entity.pdbx_description
1 polymer ?
#
loop_
_entity_poly.entity_id
_entity_poly.type
_entity_poly.pdbx_seq_one_letter_code
_entity_poly.pdbx_strand_id
1 'polypeptide(L)'
;MVFLSERHDHNFHSVHLYNYFALTSTSKIDKTASRLLKIGIEYTSQNNENKMNTAQDATLTENIEDTETRLPLSDDEQRALELYDRLQELRLEIAIINAQQKLSHHTGKPADNFQSHDTGHMLTPIQDTAEDMTAEEAAARNDLPETRAKYLLRNQVIESVLSANPILKAVHNGTEATPVERDLLPYIQQRDEAAISVAKMASQTGDLRGQATQAQSETHRTLRRNVELAAEVMNLVGQVKERKAGYLGDEKVQREIRQLEGQLKGSRQRWRVMKGITSGIVAGSGVDWARDEALRDLVLDPEEDD
;
A
#
# COMPACT_ATOMS: atom_id res chain seq x y z
N MET A 1 -4.81 5.78 -33.41
CA MET A 1 -3.43 5.26 -33.25
C MET A 1 -3.08 5.33 -31.77
N VAL A 2 -2.57 4.30 -31.06
CA VAL A 2 -1.62 3.22 -31.42
C VAL A 2 -0.18 3.76 -31.50
N PHE A 3 0.80 3.35 -30.68
CA PHE A 3 0.84 2.32 -29.61
C PHE A 3 1.96 2.62 -28.56
N LEU A 4 2.32 1.60 -27.77
CA LEU A 4 3.45 1.43 -26.82
C LEU A 4 4.83 1.97 -27.33
N SER A 5 5.92 2.12 -26.54
CA SER A 5 6.28 1.68 -25.16
C SER A 5 7.34 2.66 -24.56
N GLU A 6 8.20 2.46 -23.54
CA GLU A 6 8.66 1.31 -22.71
C GLU A 6 9.18 1.82 -21.32
N ARG A 7 9.81 0.94 -20.52
CA ARG A 7 10.64 1.26 -19.32
C ARG A 7 12.13 1.46 -19.68
N HIS A 8 12.90 2.11 -18.78
CA HIS A 8 14.14 1.51 -18.26
C HIS A 8 14.56 2.08 -16.89
N ASP A 9 15.25 1.26 -16.08
CA ASP A 9 15.42 1.47 -14.65
C ASP A 9 16.71 2.22 -14.26
N HIS A 10 16.58 3.43 -13.71
CA HIS A 10 17.71 4.24 -13.21
C HIS A 10 17.45 4.79 -11.79
N ASN A 11 17.45 3.91 -10.77
CA ASN A 11 17.49 4.36 -9.37
C ASN A 11 18.23 3.43 -8.37
N PHE A 12 18.77 2.28 -8.81
CA PHE A 12 19.39 1.30 -7.90
C PHE A 12 20.88 1.53 -7.57
N HIS A 13 21.59 2.39 -8.32
CA HIS A 13 23.06 2.54 -8.18
C HIS A 13 23.52 3.58 -7.13
N SER A 14 22.64 4.47 -6.66
CA SER A 14 23.02 5.55 -5.73
C SER A 14 23.36 5.05 -4.31
N VAL A 15 22.71 3.97 -3.86
CA VAL A 15 22.78 3.49 -2.47
C VAL A 15 24.11 2.78 -2.14
N HIS A 16 24.78 2.19 -3.13
CA HIS A 16 25.95 1.34 -2.86
C HIS A 16 27.27 2.10 -2.60
N LEU A 17 27.43 3.33 -3.10
CA LEU A 17 28.70 4.06 -3.02
C LEU A 17 28.96 4.74 -1.65
N TYR A 18 27.92 5.07 -0.89
CA TYR A 18 28.09 5.70 0.43
C TYR A 18 28.57 4.73 1.53
N ASN A 19 28.47 3.41 1.32
CA ASN A 19 28.88 2.41 2.32
C ASN A 19 30.39 2.13 2.34
N TYR A 20 31.18 2.60 1.36
CA TYR A 20 32.58 2.17 1.20
C TYR A 20 33.64 3.06 1.85
N PHE A 21 33.30 4.26 2.33
CA PHE A 21 34.29 5.25 2.80
C PHE A 21 34.41 5.39 4.33
N ALA A 22 33.59 4.69 5.12
CA ALA A 22 33.55 4.83 6.58
C ALA A 22 34.51 3.89 7.35
N LEU A 23 35.32 3.08 6.65
CA LEU A 23 36.11 1.99 7.25
C LEU A 23 37.60 2.30 7.44
N THR A 24 37.93 3.46 8.05
CA THR A 24 39.26 3.64 8.66
C THR A 24 39.21 4.26 10.06
N SER A 25 39.78 3.53 11.04
CA SER A 25 40.14 3.97 12.39
C SER A 25 39.02 4.32 13.40
N THR A 26 38.53 3.32 14.16
CA THR A 26 38.55 3.30 15.66
C THR A 26 37.98 1.97 16.22
N SER A 27 38.84 0.95 16.33
CA SER A 27 38.50 -0.50 16.45
C SER A 27 37.72 -1.00 17.68
N LYS A 28 37.21 -0.12 18.55
CA LYS A 28 36.36 -0.46 19.71
C LYS A 28 34.93 0.07 19.59
N ILE A 29 34.74 1.31 19.15
CA ILE A 29 33.41 1.91 18.91
C ILE A 29 32.73 1.23 17.71
N ASP A 30 33.53 0.90 16.70
CA ASP A 30 33.10 0.24 15.47
C ASP A 30 32.46 -1.14 15.72
N LYS A 31 32.90 -1.84 16.78
CA LYS A 31 32.35 -3.16 17.18
C LYS A 31 30.98 -3.06 17.86
N THR A 32 30.72 -2.00 18.64
CA THR A 32 29.39 -1.76 19.21
C THR A 32 28.44 -1.20 18.16
N ALA A 33 28.91 -0.31 17.28
CA ALA A 33 28.15 0.15 16.11
C ALA A 33 27.75 -1.04 15.21
N SER A 34 28.70 -1.89 14.80
CA SER A 34 28.43 -3.09 13.99
C SER A 34 27.46 -4.06 14.67
N ARG A 35 27.51 -4.23 16.01
CA ARG A 35 26.54 -5.05 16.74
C ARG A 35 25.14 -4.45 16.72
N LEU A 36 25.00 -3.14 16.96
CA LEU A 36 23.70 -2.46 16.95
C LEU A 36 23.09 -2.42 15.54
N LEU A 37 23.92 -2.20 14.51
CA LEU A 37 23.51 -2.22 13.11
C LEU A 37 23.10 -3.65 12.69
N LYS A 38 23.85 -4.68 13.12
CA LYS A 38 23.47 -6.08 12.91
C LYS A 38 22.14 -6.42 13.61
N ILE A 39 21.94 -6.03 14.86
CA ILE A 39 20.67 -6.24 15.59
C ILE A 39 19.52 -5.50 14.88
N GLY A 40 19.75 -4.28 14.38
CA GLY A 40 18.75 -3.54 13.60
C GLY A 40 18.39 -4.24 12.28
N ILE A 41 19.36 -4.82 11.58
CA ILE A 41 19.14 -5.64 10.38
C ILE A 41 18.41 -6.93 10.72
N GLU A 42 18.82 -7.67 11.76
CA GLU A 42 18.14 -8.90 12.19
C GLU A 42 16.68 -8.64 12.62
N TYR A 43 16.43 -7.54 13.35
CA TYR A 43 15.06 -7.14 13.74
C TYR A 43 14.20 -6.69 12.55
N THR A 44 14.79 -6.03 11.55
CA THR A 44 14.05 -5.64 10.32
C THR A 44 13.84 -6.82 9.37
N SER A 45 14.79 -7.75 9.26
CA SER A 45 14.61 -9.04 8.57
C SER A 45 13.50 -9.86 9.21
N GLN A 46 13.55 -10.13 10.52
CA GLN A 46 12.52 -10.91 11.21
C GLN A 46 11.13 -10.28 11.11
N ASN A 47 11.03 -8.95 11.14
CA ASN A 47 9.76 -8.25 10.97
C ASN A 47 9.25 -8.30 9.51
N ASN A 48 10.14 -8.36 8.51
CA ASN A 48 9.76 -8.61 7.12
C ASN A 48 9.41 -10.08 6.86
N GLU A 49 10.14 -11.04 7.43
CA GLU A 49 9.84 -12.47 7.36
C GLU A 49 8.50 -12.77 8.00
N ASN A 50 8.21 -12.23 9.19
CA ASN A 50 6.90 -12.32 9.81
C ASN A 50 5.81 -11.70 8.93
N LYS A 51 6.03 -10.51 8.35
CA LYS A 51 5.08 -9.93 7.37
C LYS A 51 4.89 -10.80 6.13
N MET A 52 5.94 -11.47 5.64
CA MET A 52 5.86 -12.32 4.46
C MET A 52 5.14 -13.63 4.76
N ASN A 53 5.33 -14.20 5.96
CA ASN A 53 4.59 -15.36 6.44
C ASN A 53 3.10 -15.02 6.69
N THR A 54 2.79 -13.88 7.33
CA THR A 54 1.39 -13.43 7.50
C THR A 54 0.74 -13.06 6.16
N ALA A 55 1.51 -12.58 5.18
CA ALA A 55 1.01 -12.39 3.81
C ALA A 55 0.79 -13.73 3.10
N GLN A 56 1.63 -14.74 3.33
CA GLN A 56 1.47 -16.07 2.74
C GLN A 56 0.24 -16.81 3.29
N ASP A 57 0.00 -16.79 4.60
CA ASP A 57 -1.25 -17.26 5.21
C ASP A 57 -2.47 -16.51 4.63
N ALA A 58 -2.36 -15.19 4.41
CA ALA A 58 -3.42 -14.39 3.79
C ALA A 58 -3.64 -14.66 2.29
N THR A 59 -2.71 -15.32 1.60
CA THR A 59 -2.85 -15.73 0.18
C THR A 59 -3.36 -17.16 -0.02
N LEU A 60 -3.60 -17.92 1.07
CA LEU A 60 -4.06 -19.31 0.98
C LEU A 60 -5.59 -19.48 0.85
N THR A 61 -6.35 -18.39 0.68
CA THR A 61 -7.82 -18.41 0.51
C THR A 61 -8.31 -17.77 -0.80
N GLU A 62 -7.48 -17.75 -1.86
CA GLU A 62 -7.92 -17.40 -3.23
C GLU A 62 -8.21 -18.62 -4.13
N ASN A 63 -8.18 -19.84 -3.59
CA ASN A 63 -8.86 -21.00 -4.18
C ASN A 63 -10.25 -21.16 -3.55
N ILE A 64 -11.11 -20.15 -3.72
CA ILE A 64 -12.56 -20.37 -3.70
C ILE A 64 -12.90 -20.88 -5.09
N GLU A 65 -13.33 -22.14 -5.18
CA GLU A 65 -13.79 -22.72 -6.45
C GLU A 65 -15.00 -21.92 -6.97
N ASP A 66 -15.08 -21.66 -8.28
CA ASP A 66 -16.15 -20.87 -8.94
C ASP A 66 -17.55 -21.56 -8.92
N THR A 67 -17.77 -22.47 -7.97
CA THR A 67 -18.78 -23.53 -8.01
C THR A 67 -19.61 -23.62 -6.72
N GLU A 68 -20.21 -22.51 -6.25
CA GLU A 68 -21.45 -22.56 -5.42
C GLU A 68 -22.16 -21.18 -5.17
N THR A 69 -22.04 -20.19 -6.07
CA THR A 69 -22.79 -18.91 -5.96
C THR A 69 -23.69 -18.56 -7.15
N ARG A 70 -23.69 -19.38 -8.20
CA ARG A 70 -24.79 -19.38 -9.19
C ARG A 70 -25.96 -20.15 -8.60
N LEU A 71 -27.19 -19.71 -8.88
CA LEU A 71 -28.34 -20.62 -8.74
C LEU A 71 -28.08 -21.86 -9.60
N PRO A 72 -28.49 -23.08 -9.17
CA PRO A 72 -28.34 -24.30 -9.96
C PRO A 72 -29.35 -24.29 -11.11
N LEU A 73 -29.08 -23.46 -12.11
CA LEU A 73 -29.83 -23.36 -13.36
C LEU A 73 -29.69 -24.67 -14.13
N SER A 74 -30.80 -25.19 -14.64
CA SER A 74 -30.82 -26.31 -15.57
C SER A 74 -30.11 -25.94 -16.88
N ASP A 75 -29.57 -26.94 -17.60
CA ASP A 75 -29.00 -26.76 -18.95
C ASP A 75 -29.99 -26.04 -19.89
N ASP A 76 -31.29 -26.32 -19.76
CA ASP A 76 -32.36 -25.67 -20.52
C ASP A 76 -32.56 -24.19 -20.14
N GLU A 77 -32.34 -23.82 -18.88
CA GLU A 77 -32.46 -22.45 -18.39
C GLU A 77 -31.24 -21.61 -18.79
N GLN A 78 -30.03 -22.18 -18.70
CA GLN A 78 -28.83 -21.53 -19.23
C GLN A 78 -28.94 -21.32 -20.75
N ARG A 79 -29.44 -22.31 -21.48
CA ARG A 79 -29.71 -22.20 -22.92
C ARG A 79 -30.80 -21.16 -23.24
N ALA A 80 -31.81 -21.00 -22.37
CA ALA A 80 -32.83 -19.96 -22.54
C ALA A 80 -32.25 -18.54 -22.39
N LEU A 81 -31.25 -18.35 -21.51
CA LEU A 81 -30.52 -17.09 -21.37
C LEU A 81 -29.66 -16.79 -22.61
N GLU A 82 -28.90 -17.76 -23.12
CA GLU A 82 -28.12 -17.60 -24.36
C GLU A 82 -29.01 -17.24 -25.57
N LEU A 83 -30.19 -17.87 -25.67
CA LEU A 83 -31.19 -17.54 -26.70
C LEU A 83 -31.82 -16.15 -26.50
N TYR A 84 -32.01 -15.70 -25.26
CA TYR A 84 -32.50 -14.36 -24.96
C TYR A 84 -31.49 -13.29 -25.37
N ASP A 85 -30.20 -13.45 -25.02
CA ASP A 85 -29.14 -12.51 -25.38
C ASP A 85 -28.99 -12.38 -26.90
N ARG A 86 -28.96 -13.52 -27.62
CA ARG A 86 -28.93 -13.53 -29.09
C ARG A 86 -30.17 -12.89 -29.71
N LEU A 87 -31.33 -13.01 -29.08
CA LEU A 87 -32.58 -12.38 -29.53
C LEU A 87 -32.57 -10.86 -29.29
N GLN A 88 -31.92 -10.37 -28.23
CA GLN A 88 -31.76 -8.93 -27.98
C GLN A 88 -30.73 -8.29 -28.93
N GLU A 89 -29.66 -9.01 -29.30
CA GLU A 89 -28.72 -8.61 -30.36
C GLU A 89 -29.45 -8.43 -31.70
N LEU A 90 -30.20 -9.44 -32.15
CA LEU A 90 -30.96 -9.40 -33.40
C LEU A 90 -32.04 -8.30 -33.40
N ARG A 91 -32.68 -8.02 -32.25
CA ARG A 91 -33.63 -6.89 -32.12
C ARG A 91 -32.95 -5.52 -32.31
N LEU A 92 -31.73 -5.36 -31.81
CA LEU A 92 -30.95 -4.13 -32.01
C LEU A 92 -30.55 -3.97 -33.49
N GLU A 93 -30.09 -5.05 -34.13
CA GLU A 93 -29.77 -5.07 -35.57
C GLU A 93 -31.00 -4.69 -36.41
N ILE A 94 -32.15 -5.32 -36.18
CA ILE A 94 -33.42 -5.01 -36.84
C ILE A 94 -33.84 -3.55 -36.59
N ALA A 95 -33.66 -3.01 -35.38
CA ALA A 95 -33.98 -1.61 -35.08
C ALA A 95 -33.09 -0.64 -35.89
N ILE A 96 -31.80 -0.93 -36.04
CA ILE A 96 -30.85 -0.14 -36.83
C ILE A 96 -31.19 -0.22 -38.33
N ILE A 97 -31.45 -1.42 -38.86
CA ILE A 97 -31.84 -1.63 -40.26
C ILE A 97 -33.13 -0.86 -40.59
N ASN A 98 -34.14 -0.92 -39.71
CA ASN A 98 -35.39 -0.17 -39.90
C ASN A 98 -35.18 1.35 -39.90
N ALA A 99 -34.27 1.88 -39.07
CA ALA A 99 -33.92 3.30 -39.10
C ALA A 99 -33.19 3.70 -40.40
N GLN A 100 -32.26 2.86 -40.88
CA GLN A 100 -31.56 3.07 -42.15
C GLN A 100 -32.49 2.96 -43.36
N GLN A 101 -33.45 2.02 -43.35
CA GLN A 101 -34.43 1.88 -44.42
C GLN A 101 -35.35 3.10 -44.53
N LYS A 102 -35.81 3.67 -43.41
CA LYS A 102 -36.54 4.94 -43.39
C LYS A 102 -35.72 6.08 -44.00
N LEU A 103 -34.42 6.14 -43.71
CA LEU A 103 -33.48 7.08 -44.32
C LEU A 103 -33.51 6.94 -45.86
N SER A 104 -33.27 5.73 -46.37
CA SER A 104 -33.20 5.47 -47.82
C SER A 104 -34.53 5.56 -48.57
N HIS A 105 -35.67 5.40 -47.88
CA HIS A 105 -36.98 5.53 -48.50
C HIS A 105 -37.45 6.99 -48.65
N HIS A 106 -36.97 7.94 -47.84
CA HIS A 106 -37.29 9.36 -48.05
C HIS A 106 -36.48 10.00 -49.18
N THR A 107 -35.28 9.48 -49.48
CA THR A 107 -34.43 9.95 -50.59
C THR A 107 -34.91 9.52 -51.99
N GLY A 108 -36.01 8.76 -52.07
CA GLY A 108 -36.50 8.14 -53.32
C GLY A 108 -37.93 8.53 -53.69
N LYS A 109 -38.21 9.81 -53.99
CA LYS A 109 -39.44 10.17 -54.73
C LYS A 109 -39.32 9.72 -56.19
N PRO A 110 -40.34 9.09 -56.78
CA PRO A 110 -40.32 8.71 -58.19
C PRO A 110 -40.38 9.97 -59.07
N ALA A 111 -39.40 10.11 -59.96
CA ALA A 111 -39.44 11.11 -61.02
C ALA A 111 -40.28 10.55 -62.18
N ASP A 112 -41.52 11.03 -62.31
CA ASP A 112 -42.45 10.56 -63.33
C ASP A 112 -42.63 11.59 -64.47
N ASN A 113 -42.63 11.04 -65.69
CA ASN A 113 -43.02 11.65 -66.97
C ASN A 113 -42.34 12.94 -67.49
N PHE A 114 -41.10 12.77 -67.97
CA PHE A 114 -40.61 13.16 -69.31
C PHE A 114 -41.46 14.14 -70.18
N GLN A 115 -40.91 15.32 -70.52
CA GLN A 115 -41.10 15.95 -71.85
C GLN A 115 -39.91 16.88 -72.20
N SER A 116 -39.69 17.13 -73.50
CA SER A 116 -38.35 17.40 -74.07
C SER A 116 -38.23 18.67 -74.91
N HIS A 117 -37.20 19.50 -74.66
CA HIS A 117 -36.48 20.47 -75.54
C HIS A 117 -35.58 21.34 -74.62
N ASP A 118 -34.44 21.93 -75.00
CA ASP A 118 -33.51 21.72 -76.13
C ASP A 118 -32.12 22.33 -75.77
N THR A 119 -31.11 22.10 -76.63
CA THR A 119 -29.73 22.63 -76.65
C THR A 119 -29.37 23.89 -75.82
N GLY A 120 -28.20 23.86 -75.15
CA GLY A 120 -27.38 25.07 -74.98
C GLY A 120 -26.32 25.03 -73.86
N HIS A 121 -25.08 25.42 -74.20
CA HIS A 121 -23.92 25.70 -73.32
C HIS A 121 -24.24 26.35 -71.94
N MET A 122 -23.44 26.18 -70.88
CA MET A 122 -21.98 26.00 -70.86
C MET A 122 -21.45 25.24 -69.62
N LEU A 123 -20.19 24.81 -69.65
CA LEU A 123 -19.49 24.21 -68.51
C LEU A 123 -19.14 25.24 -67.42
N THR A 124 -19.43 24.92 -66.17
CA THR A 124 -18.75 25.47 -64.97
C THR A 124 -18.26 24.31 -64.08
N PRO A 125 -17.22 24.50 -63.25
CA PRO A 125 -16.47 23.38 -62.67
C PRO A 125 -17.11 22.77 -61.42
N ILE A 126 -16.67 21.55 -61.10
CA ILE A 126 -16.88 20.93 -59.79
C ILE A 126 -16.15 21.77 -58.72
N GLN A 127 -16.90 22.24 -57.73
CA GLN A 127 -16.36 22.82 -56.49
C GLN A 127 -17.20 22.23 -55.35
N ASP A 128 -16.58 21.49 -54.44
CA ASP A 128 -17.29 20.71 -53.42
C ASP A 128 -17.81 21.57 -52.25
N THR A 129 -18.64 20.91 -51.43
CA THR A 129 -19.04 21.21 -50.04
C THR A 129 -20.13 22.27 -49.77
N ALA A 130 -21.26 21.73 -49.31
CA ALA A 130 -22.02 22.17 -48.14
C ALA A 130 -22.67 23.58 -48.13
N GLU A 131 -23.79 23.74 -48.84
CA GLU A 131 -24.83 24.71 -48.42
C GLU A 131 -26.26 24.41 -48.93
N ASP A 132 -26.72 23.14 -48.82
CA ASP A 132 -28.17 22.85 -48.72
C ASP A 132 -28.44 21.46 -48.11
N MET A 133 -28.16 21.29 -46.82
CA MET A 133 -28.67 20.14 -46.06
C MET A 133 -30.18 20.32 -45.89
N THR A 134 -30.98 19.51 -46.56
CA THR A 134 -32.44 19.66 -46.51
C THR A 134 -32.94 19.46 -45.07
N ALA A 135 -34.02 20.17 -44.70
CA ALA A 135 -34.60 20.03 -43.36
C ALA A 135 -35.06 18.58 -43.06
N GLU A 136 -35.41 17.81 -44.10
CA GLU A 136 -35.73 16.38 -43.99
C GLU A 136 -34.49 15.53 -43.69
N GLU A 137 -33.33 15.77 -44.33
CA GLU A 137 -32.06 15.10 -43.98
C GLU A 137 -31.61 15.43 -42.56
N ALA A 138 -31.77 16.69 -42.12
CA ALA A 138 -31.46 17.09 -40.75
C ALA A 138 -32.38 16.38 -39.73
N ALA A 139 -33.67 16.23 -40.04
CA ALA A 139 -34.61 15.47 -39.22
C ALA A 139 -34.28 13.96 -39.20
N ALA A 140 -34.03 13.36 -40.37
CA ALA A 140 -33.72 11.94 -40.52
C ALA A 140 -32.41 11.54 -39.81
N ARG A 141 -31.40 12.43 -39.84
CA ARG A 141 -30.13 12.27 -39.13
C ARG A 141 -30.29 12.36 -37.60
N ASN A 142 -31.38 12.96 -37.11
CA ASN A 142 -31.75 13.00 -35.69
C ASN A 142 -32.68 11.83 -35.28
N ASP A 143 -33.52 11.28 -36.16
CA ASP A 143 -34.38 10.11 -35.85
C ASP A 143 -33.54 8.86 -35.51
N LEU A 144 -32.36 8.67 -36.10
CA LEU A 144 -31.49 7.52 -35.78
C LEU A 144 -30.98 7.53 -34.31
N PRO A 145 -30.34 8.59 -33.79
CA PRO A 145 -29.97 8.64 -32.38
C PRO A 145 -31.20 8.67 -31.46
N GLU A 146 -32.31 9.29 -31.85
CA GLU A 146 -33.53 9.32 -31.04
C GLU A 146 -34.19 7.92 -30.94
N THR A 147 -34.28 7.17 -32.03
CA THR A 147 -34.78 5.78 -32.03
C THR A 147 -33.85 4.84 -31.27
N ARG A 148 -32.52 5.02 -31.36
CA ARG A 148 -31.57 4.29 -30.52
C ARG A 148 -31.76 4.60 -29.03
N ALA A 149 -31.95 5.87 -28.66
CA ALA A 149 -32.22 6.26 -27.27
C ALA A 149 -33.55 5.68 -26.77
N LYS A 150 -34.62 5.73 -27.58
CA LYS A 150 -35.92 5.08 -27.29
C LYS A 150 -35.80 3.57 -27.11
N TYR A 151 -34.99 2.89 -27.93
CA TYR A 151 -34.74 1.45 -27.79
C TYR A 151 -34.01 1.11 -26.47
N LEU A 152 -32.92 1.82 -26.18
CA LEU A 152 -32.13 1.61 -24.96
C LEU A 152 -32.97 1.89 -23.70
N LEU A 153 -33.68 3.02 -23.65
CA LEU A 153 -34.56 3.35 -22.54
C LEU A 153 -35.68 2.31 -22.37
N ARG A 154 -36.30 1.84 -23.47
CA ARG A 154 -37.31 0.78 -23.41
C ARG A 154 -36.72 -0.52 -22.84
N ASN A 155 -35.53 -0.93 -23.29
CA ASN A 155 -34.91 -2.16 -22.79
C ASN A 155 -34.52 -2.03 -21.31
N GLN A 156 -33.92 -0.91 -20.92
CA GLN A 156 -33.57 -0.61 -19.52
C GLN A 156 -34.79 -0.58 -18.60
N VAL A 157 -35.93 -0.02 -19.06
CA VAL A 157 -37.19 -0.04 -18.30
C VAL A 157 -37.74 -1.47 -18.20
N ILE A 158 -37.69 -2.27 -19.26
CA ILE A 158 -38.11 -3.67 -19.23
C ILE A 158 -37.23 -4.49 -18.28
N GLU A 159 -35.90 -4.33 -18.35
CA GLU A 159 -34.90 -4.99 -17.51
C GLU A 159 -35.04 -4.60 -16.02
N SER A 160 -35.26 -3.32 -15.74
CA SER A 160 -35.56 -2.81 -14.39
C SER A 160 -36.86 -3.40 -13.85
N VAL A 161 -37.93 -3.46 -14.66
CA VAL A 161 -39.21 -4.07 -14.27
C VAL A 161 -39.08 -5.58 -14.05
N LEU A 162 -38.35 -6.29 -14.91
CA LEU A 162 -38.12 -7.74 -14.81
C LEU A 162 -37.24 -8.14 -13.64
N SER A 163 -36.31 -7.27 -13.20
CA SER A 163 -35.46 -7.52 -12.03
C SER A 163 -36.11 -7.06 -10.71
N ALA A 164 -36.75 -5.90 -10.68
CA ALA A 164 -37.33 -5.34 -9.46
C ALA A 164 -38.68 -5.97 -9.06
N ASN A 165 -39.58 -6.29 -10.01
CA ASN A 165 -40.91 -6.82 -9.64
C ASN A 165 -40.86 -8.18 -8.94
N PRO A 166 -40.04 -9.17 -9.37
CA PRO A 166 -39.90 -10.43 -8.64
C PRO A 166 -39.38 -10.22 -7.21
N ILE A 167 -38.37 -9.36 -7.03
CA ILE A 167 -37.81 -9.03 -5.70
C ILE A 167 -38.88 -8.40 -4.80
N LEU A 168 -39.63 -7.41 -5.30
CA LEU A 168 -40.71 -6.75 -4.55
C LEU A 168 -41.82 -7.74 -4.18
N LYS A 169 -42.22 -8.61 -5.10
CA LYS A 169 -43.23 -9.65 -4.84
C LYS A 169 -42.78 -10.71 -3.85
N ALA A 170 -41.51 -11.12 -3.91
CA ALA A 170 -40.88 -12.05 -2.97
C ALA A 170 -40.91 -11.48 -1.55
N VAL A 171 -40.42 -10.25 -1.38
CA VAL A 171 -40.31 -9.57 -0.08
C VAL A 171 -41.69 -9.24 0.51
N HIS A 172 -42.66 -8.85 -0.32
CA HIS A 172 -43.99 -8.44 0.15
C HIS A 172 -45.04 -9.58 0.14
N ASN A 173 -44.68 -10.81 -0.20
CA ASN A 173 -45.59 -11.96 -0.30
C ASN A 173 -46.88 -11.65 -1.08
N GLY A 174 -46.74 -10.98 -2.22
CA GLY A 174 -47.88 -10.43 -2.99
C GLY A 174 -48.95 -11.49 -3.32
N THR A 175 -50.21 -11.06 -3.37
CA THR A 175 -51.34 -11.92 -3.81
C THR A 175 -51.20 -12.36 -5.27
N GLU A 176 -50.49 -11.58 -6.09
CA GLU A 176 -50.11 -11.90 -7.47
C GLU A 176 -48.66 -12.42 -7.61
N ALA A 177 -48.02 -12.83 -6.51
CA ALA A 177 -46.73 -13.51 -6.57
C ALA A 177 -46.92 -14.96 -7.03
N THR A 178 -46.27 -15.32 -8.13
CA THR A 178 -46.12 -16.71 -8.58
C THR A 178 -45.33 -17.53 -7.56
N PRO A 179 -45.41 -18.88 -7.58
CA PRO A 179 -44.63 -19.72 -6.68
C PRO A 179 -43.12 -19.43 -6.77
N VAL A 180 -42.59 -19.37 -8.00
CA VAL A 180 -41.17 -19.07 -8.27
C VAL A 180 -40.76 -17.70 -7.69
N GLU A 181 -41.60 -16.67 -7.83
CA GLU A 181 -41.33 -15.35 -7.22
C GLU A 181 -41.28 -15.41 -5.68
N ARG A 182 -42.00 -16.33 -5.01
CA ARG A 182 -41.93 -16.50 -3.56
C ARG A 182 -40.68 -17.28 -3.13
N ASP A 183 -40.29 -18.29 -3.91
CA ASP A 183 -39.11 -19.12 -3.64
C ASP A 183 -37.78 -18.35 -3.77
N LEU A 184 -37.79 -17.13 -4.33
CA LEU A 184 -36.64 -16.20 -4.32
C LEU A 184 -36.30 -15.62 -2.94
N LEU A 185 -37.25 -15.57 -2.01
CA LEU A 185 -37.08 -14.90 -0.70
C LEU A 185 -35.85 -15.37 0.11
N PRO A 186 -35.57 -16.69 0.30
CA PRO A 186 -34.38 -17.14 1.02
C PRO A 186 -33.07 -16.72 0.34
N TYR A 187 -33.00 -16.72 -0.99
CA TYR A 187 -31.82 -16.30 -1.74
C TYR A 187 -31.59 -14.78 -1.64
N ILE A 188 -32.67 -13.98 -1.63
CA ILE A 188 -32.61 -12.54 -1.36
C ILE A 188 -32.09 -12.28 0.06
N GLN A 189 -32.55 -13.04 1.05
CA GLN A 189 -32.08 -12.92 2.44
C GLN A 189 -30.59 -13.29 2.57
N GLN A 190 -30.15 -14.41 2.00
CA GLN A 190 -28.73 -14.80 1.98
C GLN A 190 -27.85 -13.75 1.28
N ARG A 191 -28.30 -13.21 0.14
CA ARG A 191 -27.62 -12.11 -0.56
C ARG A 191 -27.49 -10.86 0.31
N ASP A 192 -28.55 -10.49 1.02
CA ASP A 192 -28.57 -9.26 1.82
C ASP A 192 -27.74 -9.42 3.12
N GLU A 193 -27.73 -10.60 3.74
CA GLU A 193 -26.82 -10.95 4.83
C GLU A 193 -25.35 -10.92 4.37
N ALA A 194 -25.04 -11.46 3.18
CA ALA A 194 -23.71 -11.39 2.58
C ALA A 194 -23.31 -9.94 2.22
N ALA A 195 -24.23 -9.13 1.70
CA ALA A 195 -23.97 -7.71 1.42
C ALA A 195 -23.68 -6.93 2.71
N ILE A 196 -24.39 -7.20 3.81
CA ILE A 196 -24.15 -6.62 5.13
C ILE A 196 -22.79 -7.07 5.69
N SER A 197 -22.42 -8.34 5.53
CA SER A 197 -21.12 -8.84 6.02
C SER A 197 -19.95 -8.24 5.24
N VAL A 198 -20.04 -8.17 3.90
CA VAL A 198 -19.06 -7.51 3.03
C VAL A 198 -18.95 -6.02 3.33
N ALA A 199 -20.07 -5.30 3.50
CA ALA A 199 -20.05 -3.88 3.88
C ALA A 199 -19.37 -3.64 5.23
N LYS A 200 -19.63 -4.50 6.22
CA LYS A 200 -18.97 -4.48 7.53
C LYS A 200 -17.46 -4.74 7.42
N MET A 201 -17.05 -5.76 6.65
CA MET A 201 -15.63 -6.07 6.41
C MET A 201 -14.92 -4.94 5.67
N ALA A 202 -15.57 -4.30 4.69
CA ALA A 202 -15.04 -3.15 3.97
C ALA A 202 -14.83 -1.94 4.91
N SER A 203 -15.80 -1.65 5.79
CA SER A 203 -15.68 -0.61 6.83
C SER A 203 -14.49 -0.88 7.75
N GLN A 204 -14.40 -2.09 8.31
CA GLN A 204 -13.30 -2.51 9.19
C GLN A 204 -11.93 -2.45 8.50
N THR A 205 -11.88 -2.82 7.22
CA THR A 205 -10.65 -2.72 6.40
C THR A 205 -10.25 -1.26 6.16
N GLY A 206 -11.23 -0.37 5.97
CA GLY A 206 -11.01 1.08 5.91
C GLY A 206 -10.44 1.64 7.21
N ASP A 207 -11.03 1.29 8.35
CA ASP A 207 -10.58 1.70 9.68
C ASP A 207 -9.14 1.23 9.98
N LEU A 208 -8.85 -0.05 9.72
CA LEU A 208 -7.51 -0.63 9.89
C LEU A 208 -6.48 0.02 8.96
N ARG A 209 -6.85 0.34 7.71
CA ARG A 209 -5.98 1.06 6.77
C ARG A 209 -5.72 2.49 7.23
N GLY A 210 -6.71 3.15 7.83
CA GLY A 210 -6.55 4.46 8.48
C GLY A 210 -5.55 4.40 9.63
N GLN A 211 -5.73 3.45 10.56
CA GLN A 211 -4.82 3.24 11.70
C GLN A 211 -3.38 2.92 11.26
N ALA A 212 -3.21 2.04 10.26
CA ALA A 212 -1.91 1.70 9.70
C ALA A 212 -1.23 2.92 9.05
N THR A 213 -1.98 3.76 8.33
CA THR A 213 -1.48 5.01 7.73
C THR A 213 -1.04 6.00 8.80
N GLN A 214 -1.82 6.15 9.88
CA GLN A 214 -1.48 7.01 11.01
C GLN A 214 -0.17 6.54 11.68
N ALA A 215 -0.09 5.26 12.05
CA ALA A 215 1.10 4.66 12.69
C ALA A 215 2.35 4.74 11.78
N GLN A 216 2.20 4.58 10.46
CA GLN A 216 3.29 4.80 9.51
C GLN A 216 3.75 6.27 9.50
N SER A 217 2.83 7.24 9.56
CA SER A 217 3.18 8.66 9.61
C SER A 217 3.93 9.04 10.91
N GLU A 218 3.52 8.48 12.05
CA GLU A 218 4.16 8.66 13.35
C GLU A 218 5.54 7.98 13.39
N THR A 219 5.67 6.82 12.77
CA THR A 219 6.96 6.13 12.57
C THR A 219 7.91 6.99 11.75
N HIS A 220 7.49 7.53 10.61
CA HIS A 220 8.32 8.43 9.80
C HIS A 220 8.70 9.72 10.54
N ARG A 221 7.77 10.30 11.33
CA ARG A 221 8.04 11.49 12.17
C ARG A 221 9.09 11.18 13.24
N THR A 222 8.98 10.03 13.89
CA THR A 222 9.92 9.57 14.93
C THR A 222 11.29 9.25 14.33
N LEU A 223 11.35 8.59 13.17
CA LEU A 223 12.60 8.31 12.46
C LEU A 223 13.36 9.59 12.09
N ARG A 224 12.67 10.63 11.59
CA ARG A 224 13.30 11.94 11.32
C ARG A 224 13.89 12.55 12.59
N ARG A 225 13.12 12.56 13.69
CA ARG A 225 13.59 13.08 14.98
C ARG A 225 14.77 12.30 15.56
N ASN A 226 14.81 10.98 15.36
CA ASN A 226 15.93 10.15 15.78
C ASN A 226 17.20 10.44 14.94
N VAL A 227 17.06 10.75 13.65
CA VAL A 227 18.18 11.19 12.79
C VAL A 227 18.67 12.59 13.18
N GLU A 228 17.76 13.53 13.47
CA GLU A 228 18.08 14.86 14.01
C GLU A 228 18.89 14.76 15.31
N LEU A 229 18.41 13.98 16.29
CA LEU A 229 19.08 13.76 17.57
C LEU A 229 20.42 13.02 17.42
N ALA A 230 20.52 12.05 16.50
CA ALA A 230 21.79 11.37 16.23
C ALA A 230 22.84 12.33 15.64
N ALA A 231 22.44 13.26 14.77
CA ALA A 231 23.32 14.30 14.25
C ALA A 231 23.75 15.30 15.35
N GLU A 232 22.84 15.68 16.25
CA GLU A 232 23.16 16.52 17.41
C GLU A 232 24.17 15.82 18.36
N VAL A 233 23.95 14.53 18.68
CA VAL A 233 24.87 13.73 19.50
C VAL A 233 26.24 13.61 18.83
N MET A 234 26.32 13.41 17.51
CA MET A 234 27.60 13.39 16.79
C MET A 234 28.33 14.74 16.84
N ASN A 235 27.60 15.86 16.72
CA ASN A 235 28.15 17.21 16.86
C ASN A 235 28.67 17.46 18.29
N LEU A 236 27.89 17.11 19.32
CA LEU A 236 28.31 17.19 20.73
C LEU A 236 29.55 16.34 21.02
N VAL A 237 29.61 15.11 20.47
CA VAL A 237 30.80 14.24 20.57
C VAL A 237 32.01 14.85 19.83
N GLY A 238 31.80 15.56 18.71
CA GLY A 238 32.82 16.36 18.04
C GLY A 238 33.37 17.45 18.95
N GLN A 239 32.52 18.32 19.47
CA GLN A 239 32.90 19.41 20.39
C GLN A 239 33.59 18.90 21.66
N VAL A 240 33.16 17.76 22.22
CA VAL A 240 33.82 17.13 23.38
C VAL A 240 35.20 16.57 23.01
N LYS A 241 35.37 15.97 21.82
CA LYS A 241 36.68 15.56 21.31
C LYS A 241 37.61 16.76 21.11
N GLU A 242 37.12 17.85 20.52
CA GLU A 242 37.88 19.09 20.30
C GLU A 242 38.32 19.73 21.61
N ARG A 243 37.40 19.92 22.57
CA ARG A 243 37.73 20.44 23.91
C ARG A 243 38.74 19.55 24.64
N LYS A 244 38.59 18.22 24.53
CA LYS A 244 39.55 17.26 25.12
C LYS A 244 40.90 17.28 24.40
N ALA A 245 40.93 17.47 23.08
CA ALA A 245 42.16 17.61 22.31
C ALA A 245 42.91 18.91 22.67
N GLY A 246 42.20 20.03 22.87
CA GLY A 246 42.78 21.26 23.41
C GLY A 246 43.36 21.09 24.81
N TYR A 247 42.58 20.54 25.75
CA TYR A 247 43.01 20.31 27.13
C TYR A 247 44.19 19.30 27.24
N LEU A 248 44.27 18.32 26.34
CA LEU A 248 45.41 17.40 26.23
C LEU A 248 46.58 17.98 25.41
N GLY A 249 46.36 19.05 24.64
CA GLY A 249 47.39 19.77 23.91
C GLY A 249 48.26 20.65 24.80
N ASP A 250 47.71 21.13 25.92
CA ASP A 250 48.46 21.87 26.94
C ASP A 250 49.54 21.01 27.60
N GLU A 251 50.78 21.20 27.16
CA GLU A 251 51.96 20.47 27.63
C GLU A 251 52.19 20.64 29.16
N LYS A 252 51.73 21.76 29.73
CA LYS A 252 51.66 22.00 31.18
C LYS A 252 50.67 21.04 31.87
N VAL A 253 49.44 20.94 31.34
CA VAL A 253 48.39 20.06 31.87
C VAL A 253 48.83 18.59 31.76
N GLN A 254 49.44 18.19 30.64
CA GLN A 254 50.01 16.84 30.53
C GLN A 254 51.10 16.55 31.58
N ARG A 255 51.98 17.52 31.89
CA ARG A 255 53.00 17.38 32.93
C ARG A 255 52.39 17.23 34.32
N GLU A 256 51.37 18.04 34.62
CA GLU A 256 50.63 18.00 35.88
C GLU A 256 49.88 16.67 36.06
N ILE A 257 49.19 16.16 35.03
CA ILE A 257 48.56 14.83 35.04
C ILE A 257 49.59 13.72 35.30
N ARG A 258 50.71 13.70 34.57
CA ARG A 258 51.79 12.70 34.77
C ARG A 258 52.40 12.77 36.17
N GLN A 259 52.53 13.97 36.75
CA GLN A 259 53.01 14.16 38.11
C GLN A 259 52.00 13.64 39.14
N LEU A 260 50.71 13.93 38.98
CA LEU A 260 49.63 13.45 39.86
C LEU A 260 49.46 11.93 39.77
N GLU A 261 49.56 11.33 38.58
CA GLU A 261 49.59 9.86 38.43
C GLU A 261 50.79 9.23 39.15
N GLY A 262 51.97 9.83 39.06
CA GLY A 262 53.16 9.37 39.78
C GLY A 262 52.99 9.46 41.31
N GLN A 263 52.41 10.56 41.80
CA GLN A 263 52.07 10.74 43.21
C GLN A 263 51.00 9.76 43.68
N LEU A 264 49.96 9.50 42.87
CA LEU A 264 48.90 8.54 43.18
C LEU A 264 49.44 7.10 43.22
N LYS A 265 50.30 6.71 42.28
CA LYS A 265 50.98 5.40 42.29
C LYS A 265 51.88 5.23 43.51
N GLY A 266 52.68 6.25 43.84
CA GLY A 266 53.48 6.27 45.07
C GLY A 266 52.63 6.23 46.35
N SER A 267 51.46 6.88 46.35
CA SER A 267 50.51 6.84 47.47
C SER A 267 49.85 5.47 47.61
N ARG A 268 49.32 4.88 46.52
CA ARG A 268 48.79 3.50 46.48
C ARG A 268 49.83 2.48 46.96
N GLN A 269 51.09 2.60 46.53
CA GLN A 269 52.17 1.71 46.98
C GLN A 269 52.45 1.85 48.48
N ARG A 270 52.52 3.08 49.02
CA ARG A 270 52.66 3.32 50.46
C ARG A 270 51.47 2.80 51.25
N TRP A 271 50.25 2.98 50.73
CA TRP A 271 49.02 2.47 51.32
C TRP A 271 49.01 0.93 51.37
N ARG A 272 49.36 0.23 50.28
CA ARG A 272 49.47 -1.24 50.28
C ARG A 272 50.51 -1.74 51.30
N VAL A 273 51.67 -1.10 51.38
CA VAL A 273 52.70 -1.41 52.40
C VAL A 273 52.15 -1.17 53.82
N MET A 274 51.42 -0.08 54.04
CA MET A 274 50.84 0.24 55.35
C MET A 274 49.67 -0.68 55.73
N LYS A 275 48.81 -1.09 54.77
CA LYS A 275 47.80 -2.15 54.94
C LYS A 275 48.47 -3.46 55.37
N GLY A 276 49.48 -3.92 54.61
CA GLY A 276 50.19 -5.18 54.90
C GLY A 276 50.95 -5.19 56.24
N ILE A 277 51.54 -4.06 56.65
CA ILE A 277 52.13 -3.92 57.98
C ILE A 277 51.04 -3.95 59.06
N THR A 278 49.92 -3.27 58.84
CA THR A 278 48.83 -3.20 59.83
C THR A 278 48.13 -4.55 60.01
N SER A 279 47.80 -5.26 58.92
CA SER A 279 47.22 -6.60 59.00
C SER A 279 48.20 -7.60 59.61
N GLY A 280 49.50 -7.51 59.29
CA GLY A 280 50.55 -8.31 59.93
C GLY A 280 50.67 -8.07 61.44
N ILE A 281 50.57 -6.81 61.90
CA ILE A 281 50.56 -6.47 63.33
C ILE A 281 49.29 -7.00 64.01
N VAL A 282 48.12 -6.78 63.42
CA VAL A 282 46.83 -7.26 63.98
C VAL A 282 46.84 -8.79 64.11
N ALA A 283 47.22 -9.51 63.04
CA ALA A 283 47.29 -10.97 63.05
C ALA A 283 48.36 -11.51 64.02
N GLY A 284 49.51 -10.83 64.13
CA GLY A 284 50.60 -11.22 65.04
C GLY A 284 50.37 -10.84 66.52
N SER A 285 49.42 -9.95 66.82
CA SER A 285 49.20 -9.41 68.17
C SER A 285 48.49 -10.37 69.14
N GLY A 286 47.88 -11.45 68.63
CA GLY A 286 47.04 -12.36 69.43
C GLY A 286 45.62 -11.84 69.72
N VAL A 287 45.22 -10.70 69.16
CA VAL A 287 43.82 -10.24 69.14
C VAL A 287 42.97 -11.20 68.28
N ASP A 288 41.76 -11.55 68.73
CA ASP A 288 40.82 -12.43 68.00
C ASP A 288 40.11 -11.69 66.85
N TRP A 289 40.91 -11.25 65.87
CA TRP A 289 40.49 -10.46 64.71
C TRP A 289 39.49 -11.18 63.79
N ALA A 290 39.33 -12.50 63.92
CA ALA A 290 38.39 -13.28 63.12
C ALA A 290 36.91 -13.06 63.53
N ARG A 291 36.66 -12.58 64.77
CA ARG A 291 35.31 -12.30 65.28
C ARG A 291 34.84 -10.86 65.08
N ASP A 292 35.76 -9.92 64.96
CA ASP A 292 35.45 -8.52 64.69
C ASP A 292 35.36 -8.34 63.18
N GLU A 293 34.18 -7.94 62.67
CA GLU A 293 33.93 -7.74 61.25
C GLU A 293 34.92 -6.73 60.63
N ALA A 294 35.27 -5.65 61.34
CA ALA A 294 36.14 -4.61 60.83
C ALA A 294 37.63 -5.02 60.82
N LEU A 295 38.05 -5.85 61.77
CA LEU A 295 39.41 -6.42 61.76
C LEU A 295 39.54 -7.59 60.77
N ARG A 296 38.47 -8.39 60.61
CA ARG A 296 38.41 -9.45 59.61
C ARG A 296 38.48 -8.87 58.19
N ASP A 297 37.73 -7.80 57.92
CA ASP A 297 37.83 -7.05 56.68
C ASP A 297 39.26 -6.50 56.49
N LEU A 298 39.79 -5.72 57.44
CA LEU A 298 41.15 -5.15 57.36
C LEU A 298 42.28 -6.19 57.11
N VAL A 299 42.11 -7.43 57.57
CA VAL A 299 43.09 -8.52 57.41
C VAL A 299 42.85 -9.38 56.17
N LEU A 300 41.59 -9.61 55.77
CA LEU A 300 41.23 -10.51 54.66
C LEU A 300 40.77 -9.80 53.37
N ASP A 301 40.56 -8.48 53.40
CA ASP A 301 40.10 -7.64 52.28
C ASP A 301 40.82 -8.04 50.98
N PRO A 302 40.14 -8.78 50.08
CA PRO A 302 40.76 -9.42 48.94
C PRO A 302 41.26 -8.34 48.00
N GLU A 303 42.52 -8.42 47.59
CA GLU A 303 43.04 -7.41 46.65
C GLU A 303 42.21 -7.44 45.36
N GLU A 304 41.65 -6.29 44.98
CA GLU A 304 41.20 -6.06 43.61
C GLU A 304 42.42 -6.10 42.70
N ASP A 305 42.73 -7.30 42.20
CA ASP A 305 43.80 -7.57 41.24
C ASP A 305 43.45 -6.93 39.86
N ASP A 306 44.00 -5.73 39.62
CA ASP A 306 44.08 -4.99 38.34
C ASP A 306 44.98 -5.71 37.30
#